data_AF-A0A377AWK7-F1
#
_entry.id   AF-A0A377AWK7-F1
#
_cell.length_a   1.000
_cell.length_b   1.000
_cell.length_c   1.000
_cell.angle_alpha   90.00
_cell.angle_beta   90.00
_cell.angle_gamma   90.00
#
_symmetry.space_group_name_H-M   'P 1'
#
loop_
_entity.id
_entity.type
_entity.pdbx_description
1 polymer ?
#
loop_
_entity_poly.entity_id
_entity_poly.type
_entity_poly.pdbx_seq_one_letter_code
_entity_poly.pdbx_strand_id
1 'polypeptide(L)'
;MAAPYIATGARPKVAVLREQGVNSHVEMAAAFHRAGFDAIDVHMSDLLTGRTGLEDFHALVACGGFSYGDVLGAGEGWAKSILFNDRVRDEFATFFHRPQTLALGYVTVAR
;
A
#
# COMPACT_ATOMS: atom_id res chain seq x y z
N MET A 1 8.24 -16.71 -1.40
CA MET A 1 9.71 -16.86 -1.20
C MET A 1 10.37 -15.51 -1.46
N ALA A 2 10.90 -14.84 -0.42
CA ALA A 2 11.56 -13.52 -0.53
C ALA A 2 13.08 -13.60 -0.77
N ALA A 3 13.60 -14.80 -1.04
CA ALA A 3 15.03 -15.10 -1.01
C ALA A 3 15.91 -14.46 -2.12
N PRO A 4 15.44 -14.13 -3.35
CA PRO A 4 16.37 -13.63 -4.38
C PRO A 4 16.80 -12.16 -4.17
N TYR A 5 16.02 -11.34 -3.47
CA TYR A 5 16.29 -9.90 -3.34
C TYR A 5 17.28 -9.56 -2.22
N ILE A 6 17.34 -10.37 -1.16
CA ILE A 6 18.23 -10.09 -0.02
C ILE A 6 19.71 -10.34 -0.37
N ALA A 7 19.99 -11.18 -1.38
CA ALA A 7 21.35 -11.60 -1.74
C ALA A 7 22.14 -10.59 -2.61
N THR A 8 21.53 -9.51 -3.11
CA THR A 8 22.17 -8.54 -4.01
C THR A 8 22.44 -7.17 -3.38
N GLY A 9 22.00 -6.94 -2.14
CA GLY A 9 22.03 -5.62 -1.50
C GLY A 9 21.04 -4.61 -2.08
N ALA A 10 20.25 -5.01 -3.09
CA ALA A 10 19.18 -4.19 -3.65
C ALA A 10 17.97 -4.25 -2.72
N ARG A 11 17.56 -3.08 -2.21
CA ARG A 11 16.37 -2.94 -1.37
C ARG A 11 15.17 -2.64 -2.26
N PRO A 12 14.26 -3.59 -2.52
CA PRO A 12 13.07 -3.31 -3.32
C PRO A 12 12.19 -2.28 -2.59
N LYS A 13 11.61 -1.35 -3.35
CA LYS A 13 10.68 -0.35 -2.82
C LYS A 13 9.35 -1.01 -2.47
N VAL A 14 8.83 -0.68 -1.28
CA VAL A 14 7.47 -1.02 -0.84
C VAL A 14 6.67 0.26 -0.64
N ALA A 15 5.49 0.32 -1.25
CA ALA A 15 4.52 1.38 -1.02
C ALA A 15 3.76 1.08 0.27
N VAL A 16 4.01 1.86 1.32
CA VAL A 16 3.24 1.83 2.56
C VAL A 16 2.07 2.79 2.37
N LEU A 17 0.95 2.22 1.95
CA LEU A 17 -0.23 2.99 1.60
C LEU A 17 -0.97 3.39 2.87
N ARG A 18 -1.25 4.69 2.99
CA ARG A 18 -2.05 5.26 4.07
C ARG A 18 -3.15 6.16 3.54
N GLU A 19 -4.20 6.24 4.33
CA GLU A 19 -5.33 7.16 4.17
C GLU A 19 -5.46 8.00 5.45
N GLN A 20 -6.24 9.09 5.39
CA GLN A 20 -6.61 9.84 6.58
C GLN A 20 -7.16 8.90 7.67
N GLY A 21 -6.58 8.99 8.88
CA GLY A 21 -6.95 8.16 10.04
C GLY A 21 -6.10 6.91 10.26
N VAL A 22 -5.17 6.56 9.37
CA VAL A 22 -4.25 5.42 9.57
C VAL A 22 -3.14 5.77 10.55
N ASN A 23 -3.06 5.06 11.68
CA ASN A 23 -2.04 5.26 12.73
C ASN A 23 -0.97 4.15 12.80
N SER A 24 -1.17 3.01 12.13
CA SER A 24 -0.25 1.85 12.17
C SER A 24 0.80 1.80 11.05
N HIS A 25 0.94 2.87 10.25
CA HIS A 25 1.84 2.90 9.09
C HIS A 25 3.33 2.88 9.47
N VAL A 26 3.71 3.43 10.62
CA VAL A 26 5.10 3.47 11.10
C VAL A 26 5.63 2.09 11.46
N GLU A 27 4.82 1.27 12.16
CA GLU A 27 5.20 -0.09 12.53
C GLU A 27 5.39 -0.98 11.30
N MET A 28 4.51 -0.81 10.31
CA MET A 28 4.60 -1.54 9.05
C MET A 28 5.85 -1.13 8.25
N ALA A 29 6.12 0.18 8.15
CA ALA A 29 7.34 0.66 7.51
C ALA A 29 8.61 0.11 8.20
N ALA A 30 8.63 0.06 9.54
CA ALA A 30 9.74 -0.53 10.30
C ALA A 30 9.90 -2.03 10.05
N ALA A 31 8.80 -2.79 9.96
CA ALA A 31 8.83 -4.22 9.66
C ALA A 31 9.41 -4.50 8.26
N PHE A 32 8.96 -3.76 7.25
CA PHE A 32 9.49 -3.87 5.89
C PHE A 32 10.94 -3.40 5.79
N HIS A 33 11.31 -2.32 6.48
CA HIS A 33 12.69 -1.87 6.56
C HIS A 33 13.61 -2.95 7.13
N ARG A 34 13.17 -3.64 8.20
CA ARG A 34 13.90 -4.77 8.79
C ARG A 34 13.97 -5.99 7.87
N ALA A 35 12.96 -6.19 7.03
CA ALA A 35 12.93 -7.24 6.01
C ALA A 35 13.79 -6.92 4.77
N GLY A 36 14.45 -5.75 4.72
CA GLY A 36 15.35 -5.35 3.64
C GLY A 36 14.68 -4.54 2.51
N PHE A 37 13.45 -4.05 2.70
CA PHE A 37 12.77 -3.18 1.75
C PHE A 37 13.07 -1.71 2.04
N ASP A 38 12.94 -0.85 1.02
CA ASP A 38 12.85 0.60 1.18
C ASP A 38 11.38 0.99 1.28
N ALA A 39 10.93 1.28 2.50
CA ALA A 39 9.56 1.64 2.79
C ALA A 39 9.29 3.12 2.45
N ILE A 40 8.38 3.34 1.50
CA ILE A 40 7.97 4.68 1.07
C ILE A 40 6.55 4.94 1.57
N ASP A 41 6.36 6.04 2.30
CA ASP A 41 5.04 6.52 2.67
C ASP A 41 4.31 7.01 1.43
N VAL A 42 3.18 6.39 1.10
CA VAL A 42 2.35 6.79 -0.04
C VAL A 42 0.98 7.15 0.47
N HIS A 43 0.64 8.43 0.40
CA HIS A 43 -0.72 8.87 0.71
C HIS A 43 -1.63 8.65 -0.49
N MET A 44 -2.90 8.31 -0.25
CA MET A 44 -3.88 8.16 -1.33
C MET A 44 -4.04 9.42 -2.19
N SER A 45 -3.88 10.61 -1.61
CA SER A 45 -3.88 11.85 -2.39
C SER A 45 -2.70 11.97 -3.36
N ASP A 46 -1.56 11.36 -3.07
CA ASP A 46 -0.40 11.35 -3.99
C ASP A 46 -0.68 10.48 -5.21
N LEU A 47 -1.34 9.33 -5.00
CA LEU A 47 -1.82 8.50 -6.10
C LEU A 47 -2.91 9.22 -6.90
N LEU A 48 -3.88 9.85 -6.24
CA LEU A 48 -4.99 10.57 -6.91
C LEU A 48 -4.53 11.81 -7.70
N THR A 49 -3.51 12.52 -7.20
CA THR A 49 -2.94 13.70 -7.87
C THR A 49 -1.83 13.36 -8.87
N GLY A 50 -1.38 12.10 -8.90
CA GLY A 50 -0.34 11.64 -9.83
C GLY A 50 1.08 12.08 -9.43
N ARG A 51 1.30 12.41 -8.15
CA ARG A 51 2.63 12.73 -7.62
C ARG A 51 3.51 11.48 -7.47
N THR A 52 2.87 10.33 -7.32
CA THR A 52 3.53 9.02 -7.17
C THR A 52 2.75 8.00 -7.99
N GLY A 53 3.45 7.03 -8.58
CA GLY A 53 2.87 5.90 -9.31
C GLY A 53 3.23 4.54 -8.70
N LEU A 54 2.35 3.55 -8.78
CA LEU A 54 2.56 2.18 -8.31
C LEU A 54 3.52 1.38 -9.20
N GLU A 55 3.84 1.87 -10.39
CA GLU A 55 4.81 1.27 -11.31
C GLU A 55 6.21 1.12 -10.71
N ASP A 56 6.63 2.07 -9.87
CA ASP A 56 7.94 2.10 -9.21
C ASP A 56 8.08 1.09 -8.07
N PHE A 57 6.98 0.44 -7.69
CA PHE A 57 6.91 -0.43 -6.53
C PHE A 57 6.81 -1.90 -6.92
N HIS A 58 7.49 -2.74 -6.14
CA HIS A 58 7.40 -4.20 -6.26
C HIS A 58 6.56 -4.79 -5.14
N ALA A 59 6.33 -4.03 -4.07
CA ALA A 59 5.46 -4.40 -2.99
C ALA A 59 4.54 -3.24 -2.63
N LEU A 60 3.31 -3.56 -2.24
CA LEU A 60 2.34 -2.61 -1.70
C LEU A 60 1.79 -3.19 -0.40
N VAL A 61 1.76 -2.38 0.65
CA VAL A 61 1.08 -2.71 1.89
C VAL A 61 0.02 -1.67 2.20
N ALA A 62 -1.23 -2.11 2.31
CA ALA A 62 -2.30 -1.28 2.82
C ALA A 62 -2.34 -1.41 4.34
N CYS A 63 -1.92 -0.35 5.02
CA CYS A 63 -1.96 -0.28 6.48
C CYS A 63 -3.37 0.08 6.92
N GLY A 64 -4.06 -0.87 7.54
CA GLY A 64 -5.33 -0.61 8.19
C GLY A 64 -5.16 0.33 9.38
N GLY A 65 -6.07 1.28 9.46
CA GLY A 65 -6.42 2.05 10.64
C GLY A 65 -7.88 2.46 10.47
N PHE A 66 -8.43 3.17 11.46
CA PHE A 66 -9.80 3.69 11.43
C PHE A 66 -9.98 4.76 10.32
N SER A 67 -9.90 4.36 9.05
CA SER A 67 -10.25 5.21 7.94
C SER A 67 -11.77 5.38 7.94
N TYR A 68 -12.22 6.62 8.22
CA TYR A 68 -13.62 7.03 8.34
C TYR A 68 -14.43 6.53 9.55
N GLY A 69 -13.79 6.19 10.68
CA GLY A 69 -14.48 6.04 11.97
C GLY A 69 -15.72 5.13 11.95
N ASP A 70 -15.65 4.00 11.23
CA ASP A 70 -16.71 2.98 11.14
C ASP A 70 -18.10 3.46 10.67
N VAL A 71 -18.22 4.63 10.05
CA VAL A 71 -19.54 5.15 9.64
C VAL A 71 -20.08 4.48 8.37
N LEU A 72 -19.23 3.86 7.54
CA LEU A 72 -19.62 3.24 6.26
C LEU A 72 -18.91 1.92 5.95
N GLY A 73 -18.35 1.23 6.95
CA GLY A 73 -17.53 0.02 6.75
C GLY A 73 -16.04 0.35 6.59
N ALA A 74 -15.21 -0.10 7.54
CA ALA A 74 -13.77 0.13 7.54
C ALA A 74 -13.14 -0.37 6.23
N GLY A 75 -12.73 0.57 5.37
CA GLY A 75 -12.10 0.28 4.07
C GLY A 75 -12.99 0.52 2.83
N GLU A 76 -14.31 0.73 2.98
CA GLU A 76 -15.20 0.92 1.83
C GLU A 76 -15.00 2.30 1.17
N GLY A 77 -14.79 3.35 1.97
CA GLY A 77 -14.48 4.70 1.45
C GLY A 77 -13.15 4.76 0.69
N TRP A 78 -12.15 4.01 1.17
CA TRP A 78 -10.85 3.87 0.51
C TRP A 78 -10.97 3.11 -0.82
N ALA A 79 -11.65 1.95 -0.80
CA ALA A 79 -11.89 1.16 -2.00
C ALA A 79 -12.70 1.93 -3.06
N LYS A 80 -13.76 2.64 -2.65
CA LYS A 80 -14.56 3.49 -3.54
C LYS A 80 -13.75 4.63 -4.16
N SER A 81 -12.86 5.27 -3.40
CA SER A 81 -12.02 6.35 -3.93
C SER A 81 -11.07 5.85 -5.03
N ILE A 82 -10.58 4.61 -4.92
CA ILE A 82 -9.82 3.95 -5.99
C ILE A 82 -10.74 3.60 -7.17
N LEU A 83 -11.88 2.97 -6.92
CA LEU A 83 -12.79 2.48 -7.96
C LEU A 83 -13.44 3.60 -8.79
N PHE A 84 -13.70 4.77 -8.18
CA PHE A 84 -14.30 5.92 -8.84
C PHE A 84 -13.29 6.81 -9.59
N ASN A 85 -11.99 6.51 -9.50
CA ASN A 85 -10.96 7.18 -10.27
C ASN A 85 -10.38 6.17 -11.28
N ASP A 86 -10.80 6.27 -12.55
CA ASP A 86 -10.41 5.32 -13.60
C ASP A 86 -8.87 5.16 -13.68
N ARG A 87 -8.11 6.26 -13.58
CA ARG A 87 -6.65 6.21 -13.63
C ARG A 87 -6.07 5.39 -12.49
N VAL A 88 -6.47 5.70 -11.25
CA VAL A 88 -5.95 5.01 -10.07
C VAL A 88 -6.42 3.56 -10.05
N ARG A 89 -7.66 3.28 -10.43
CA ARG A 89 -8.17 1.91 -10.60
C ARG A 89 -7.28 1.11 -11.56
N ASP A 90 -7.01 1.66 -12.73
CA ASP A 90 -6.22 0.98 -13.77
C ASP A 90 -4.75 0.79 -13.32
N GLU A 91 -4.23 1.72 -12.51
CA GLU A 91 -2.91 1.64 -11.90
C GLU A 91 -2.81 0.50 -10.87
N PHE A 92 -3.81 0.36 -9.99
CA PHE A 92 -3.92 -0.78 -9.07
C PHE A 92 -4.14 -2.10 -9.83
N ALA A 93 -5.00 -2.12 -10.84
CA ALA A 93 -5.20 -3.31 -11.67
C ALA A 93 -3.90 -3.75 -12.35
N THR A 94 -3.17 -2.80 -12.94
CA THR A 94 -1.85 -3.05 -13.53
C THR A 94 -0.87 -3.60 -12.49
N PHE A 95 -0.84 -3.02 -11.29
CA PHE A 95 0.00 -3.49 -10.19
C PHE A 95 -0.32 -4.96 -9.81
N PHE A 96 -1.59 -5.32 -9.65
CA PHE A 96 -2.00 -6.68 -9.28
C PHE A 96 -1.80 -7.72 -10.39
N HIS A 97 -1.80 -7.29 -11.66
CA HIS A 97 -1.57 -8.16 -12.81
C HIS A 97 -0.09 -8.42 -13.10
N ARG A 98 0.83 -7.69 -12.46
CA ARG A 98 2.28 -7.90 -12.64
C ARG A 98 2.73 -9.20 -11.95
N PRO A 99 3.53 -10.06 -12.61
CA PRO A 99 3.90 -11.38 -12.09
C PRO A 99 4.88 -11.37 -10.90
N GLN A 100 5.43 -10.21 -10.53
CA GLN A 100 6.44 -10.07 -9.48
C GLN A 100 6.05 -9.02 -8.43
N THR A 101 4.78 -8.67 -8.34
CA THR A 101 4.29 -7.75 -7.30
C THR A 101 3.78 -8.53 -6.09
N LEU A 102 4.03 -7.97 -4.91
CA LEU A 102 3.50 -8.47 -3.64
C LEU A 102 2.52 -7.45 -3.08
N ALA A 103 1.31 -7.88 -2.74
CA ALA A 103 0.35 -7.04 -2.03
C ALA A 103 0.01 -7.66 -0.67
N LEU A 104 0.06 -6.85 0.39
CA LEU A 104 -0.35 -7.25 1.74
C LEU A 104 -1.39 -6.25 2.28
N GLY A 105 -2.51 -6.74 2.79
CA GLY A 105 -3.49 -5.92 3.50
C GLY A 105 -3.53 -6.29 4.97
N TYR A 106 -3.29 -5.32 5.86
CA TYR A 106 -3.52 -5.51 7.29
C TYR A 106 -4.80 -4.78 7.66
N VAL A 107 -5.92 -5.51 7.82
CA VAL A 107 -7.19 -4.92 8.27
C VAL A 107 -7.33 -5.21 9.77
N THR A 108 -7.59 -4.19 10.57
CA THR A 108 -8.06 -4.42 11.94
C THR A 108 -9.50 -4.92 11.83
N VAL A 109 -9.71 -6.22 12.02
CA VAL A 109 -11.06 -6.74 12.28
C VAL A 109 -11.47 -6.23 13.66
N ALA A 110 -12.25 -5.15 13.70
CA ALA A 110 -13.00 -4.82 14.90
C ALA A 110 -13.93 -6.01 15.18
N ARG A 111 -13.77 -6.63 16.36
CA ARG A 111 -14.64 -7.69 16.85
C ARG A 111 -16.00 -7.13 17.23
#